data_AF-A0A2D6IVF9-F1
#
_entry.id   AF-A0A2D6IVF9-F1
#
_cell.length_a   1.000
_cell.length_b   1.000
_cell.length_c   1.000
_cell.angle_alpha   90.00
_cell.angle_beta   90.00
_cell.angle_gamma   90.00
#
_symmetry.space_group_name_H-M   'P 1'
#
loop_
_entity.id
_entity.type
_entity.pdbx_description
1 polymer ?
#
loop_
_entity_poly.entity_id
_entity_poly.type
_entity_poly.pdbx_seq_one_letter_code
_entity_poly.pdbx_strand_id
1 'polypeptide(L)'
;MKVLKLTLLVAIPAILLFINGAALAADVKERLFADATAARQAANEHDGVHLAPDTYARAARAYRGAEKKFSEARSLDRVQRDLDKAEKEFRKAEYTAELAQQNLATVIKARADAETVQASQYSAREWAKAESGFRTAVSTHEDGRLKSAKRYAETATKNFRAAELTSIKAMYLTETGMMIEKAKKAGAT
;
A
#
# COMPACT_ATOMS: atom_id res chain seq x y z
N MET A 1 -9.79 -80.80 29.45
CA MET A 1 -8.92 -80.83 28.26
C MET A 1 -9.57 -79.96 27.18
N LYS A 2 -8.99 -78.77 26.88
CA LYS A 2 -8.23 -78.47 25.64
C LYS A 2 -9.14 -78.55 24.38
N VAL A 3 -9.31 -77.54 23.53
CA VAL A 3 -8.51 -76.34 23.22
C VAL A 3 -9.38 -75.24 22.57
N LEU A 4 -9.04 -74.01 22.94
CA LEU A 4 -9.20 -72.69 22.30
C LEU A 4 -9.37 -72.67 20.76
N LYS A 5 -10.33 -71.86 20.26
CA LYS A 5 -10.15 -71.08 19.01
C LYS A 5 -10.67 -69.65 19.23
N LEU A 6 -9.69 -68.75 19.30
CA LEU A 6 -9.82 -67.31 19.40
C LEU A 6 -9.98 -66.77 17.97
N THR A 7 -11.17 -66.35 17.56
CA THR A 7 -11.34 -65.54 16.34
C THR A 7 -11.50 -64.08 16.72
N LEU A 8 -10.37 -63.39 16.68
CA LEU A 8 -10.23 -61.95 16.73
C LEU A 8 -10.83 -61.36 15.45
N LEU A 9 -12.04 -60.79 15.51
CA LEU A 9 -12.55 -59.97 14.41
C LEU A 9 -12.25 -58.50 14.74
N VAL A 10 -11.17 -58.01 14.13
CA VAL A 10 -10.74 -56.61 14.18
C VAL A 10 -11.79 -55.76 13.46
N ALA A 11 -12.58 -54.98 14.21
CA ALA A 11 -13.35 -53.88 13.65
C ALA A 11 -12.39 -52.72 13.36
N ILE A 12 -12.03 -52.55 12.08
CA ILE A 12 -11.23 -51.42 11.60
C ILE A 12 -12.09 -50.16 11.76
N PRO A 13 -11.66 -49.13 12.53
CA PRO A 13 -12.34 -47.86 12.49
C PRO A 13 -11.89 -47.12 11.23
N ALA A 14 -12.81 -46.86 10.31
CA ALA A 14 -12.62 -45.97 9.18
C ALA A 14 -12.45 -44.53 9.69
N ILE A 15 -11.23 -44.17 10.08
CA ILE A 15 -10.85 -42.85 10.57
C ILE A 15 -10.41 -41.97 9.39
N LEU A 16 -11.27 -41.00 9.09
CA LEU A 16 -10.98 -39.63 8.64
C LEU A 16 -9.98 -39.45 7.48
N LEU A 17 -10.51 -39.39 6.25
CA LEU A 17 -9.83 -38.84 5.09
C LEU A 17 -10.56 -37.56 4.62
N PHE A 18 -10.48 -36.50 5.41
CA PHE A 18 -11.12 -35.20 5.10
C PHE A 18 -10.25 -33.98 5.49
N ILE A 19 -8.93 -34.02 5.26
CA ILE A 19 -8.05 -32.87 5.60
C ILE A 19 -7.38 -32.19 4.39
N ASN A 20 -7.40 -32.76 3.17
CA ASN A 20 -6.58 -32.22 2.07
C ASN A 20 -7.25 -31.23 1.11
N GLY A 21 -8.55 -30.92 1.25
CA GLY A 21 -9.24 -30.01 0.31
C GLY A 21 -8.77 -28.56 0.39
N ALA A 22 -8.51 -28.05 1.60
CA ALA A 22 -8.11 -26.66 1.82
C ALA A 22 -6.69 -26.37 1.31
N ALA A 23 -5.75 -27.31 1.50
CA ALA A 23 -4.36 -27.18 1.04
C ALA A 23 -4.27 -27.17 -0.49
N LEU A 24 -5.03 -28.04 -1.17
CA LEU A 24 -5.09 -28.06 -2.64
C LEU A 24 -5.71 -26.78 -3.21
N ALA A 25 -6.79 -26.26 -2.60
CA ALA A 25 -7.40 -25.01 -3.05
C ALA A 25 -6.49 -23.79 -2.83
N ALA A 26 -5.71 -23.77 -1.76
CA ALA A 26 -4.72 -22.72 -1.49
C ALA A 26 -3.59 -22.73 -2.54
N ASP A 27 -3.04 -23.90 -2.85
CA ASP A 27 -1.98 -24.07 -3.86
C ASP A 27 -2.47 -23.68 -5.28
N VAL A 28 -3.71 -24.02 -5.63
CA VAL A 28 -4.34 -23.57 -6.88
C VAL A 28 -4.51 -22.05 -6.91
N LYS A 29 -4.97 -21.43 -5.82
CA LYS A 29 -5.12 -19.98 -5.74
C LYS A 29 -3.77 -19.28 -5.89
N GLU A 30 -2.76 -19.74 -5.18
CA GLU A 30 -1.42 -19.15 -5.20
C GLU A 30 -0.85 -19.13 -6.62
N ARG A 31 -0.88 -20.28 -7.31
CA ARG A 31 -0.39 -20.37 -8.70
C ARG A 31 -1.20 -19.50 -9.66
N LEU A 32 -2.52 -19.51 -9.51
CA LEU A 32 -3.40 -18.72 -10.38
C LEU A 32 -3.15 -17.21 -10.21
N PHE A 33 -2.89 -16.74 -9.00
CA PHE A 33 -2.71 -15.31 -8.67
C PHE A 33 -1.26 -14.84 -8.72
N ALA A 34 -0.29 -15.73 -9.00
CA ALA A 34 1.14 -15.47 -8.87
C ALA A 34 1.59 -14.22 -9.65
N ASP A 35 1.28 -14.14 -10.95
CA ASP A 35 1.76 -13.05 -11.82
C ASP A 35 1.15 -11.70 -11.42
N ALA A 36 -0.16 -11.66 -11.15
CA ALA A 36 -0.82 -10.43 -10.70
C ALA A 36 -0.33 -9.99 -9.30
N THR A 37 0.04 -10.94 -8.44
CA THR A 37 0.61 -10.65 -7.12
C THR A 37 2.02 -10.08 -7.23
N ALA A 38 2.86 -10.69 -8.09
CA ALA A 38 4.20 -10.18 -8.37
C ALA A 38 4.15 -8.78 -8.99
N ALA A 39 3.26 -8.54 -9.96
CA ALA A 39 3.07 -7.21 -10.55
C ALA A 39 2.59 -6.18 -9.50
N ARG A 40 1.70 -6.57 -8.58
CA ARG A 40 1.29 -5.71 -7.47
C ARG A 40 2.44 -5.37 -6.54
N GLN A 41 3.30 -6.34 -6.23
CA GLN A 41 4.49 -6.13 -5.39
C GLN A 41 5.45 -5.15 -6.05
N ALA A 42 5.79 -5.36 -7.33
CA ALA A 42 6.63 -4.44 -8.09
C ALA A 42 6.04 -3.02 -8.14
N ALA A 43 4.73 -2.89 -8.39
CA ALA A 43 4.05 -1.59 -8.31
C ALA A 43 4.16 -0.93 -6.93
N ASN A 44 4.14 -1.69 -5.83
CA ASN A 44 4.30 -1.15 -4.48
C ASN A 44 5.74 -0.73 -4.17
N GLU A 45 6.74 -1.47 -4.67
CA GLU A 45 8.16 -1.13 -4.51
C GLU A 45 8.49 0.24 -5.10
N HIS A 46 7.76 0.64 -6.13
CA HIS A 46 7.85 1.97 -6.74
C HIS A 46 6.84 2.99 -6.19
N ASP A 47 6.16 2.69 -5.09
CA ASP A 47 5.13 3.54 -4.48
C ASP A 47 3.94 3.86 -5.42
N GLY A 48 3.52 2.89 -6.23
CA GLY A 48 2.44 3.04 -7.21
C GLY A 48 1.10 3.44 -6.60
N VAL A 49 0.88 3.20 -5.30
CA VAL A 49 -0.31 3.66 -4.59
C VAL A 49 -0.42 5.19 -4.59
N HIS A 50 0.70 5.88 -4.41
CA HIS A 50 0.74 7.35 -4.33
C HIS A 50 1.24 8.00 -5.61
N LEU A 51 2.05 7.30 -6.39
CA LEU A 51 2.69 7.83 -7.61
C LEU A 51 2.00 7.44 -8.91
N ALA A 52 1.11 6.44 -8.86
CA ALA A 52 0.20 6.08 -9.96
C ALA A 52 -1.21 5.70 -9.42
N PRO A 53 -1.83 6.53 -8.56
CA PRO A 53 -3.06 6.20 -7.85
C PRO A 53 -4.22 5.72 -8.73
N ASP A 54 -4.44 6.34 -9.90
CA ASP A 54 -5.59 6.02 -10.75
C ASP A 54 -5.42 4.66 -11.42
N THR A 55 -4.21 4.39 -11.93
CA THR A 55 -3.84 3.11 -12.54
C THR A 55 -3.78 2.00 -11.50
N TYR A 56 -3.14 2.24 -10.35
CA TYR A 56 -3.10 1.29 -9.24
C TYR A 56 -4.51 0.92 -8.77
N ALA A 57 -5.42 1.90 -8.64
CA ALA A 57 -6.79 1.65 -8.23
C ALA A 57 -7.56 0.78 -9.24
N ARG A 58 -7.32 0.94 -10.55
CA ARG A 58 -7.90 0.05 -11.57
C ARG A 58 -7.38 -1.39 -11.43
N ALA A 59 -6.07 -1.55 -11.23
CA ALA A 59 -5.45 -2.85 -11.01
C ALA A 59 -6.00 -3.54 -9.76
N ALA A 60 -6.04 -2.84 -8.64
CA ALA A 60 -6.55 -3.35 -7.37
C ALA A 60 -8.04 -3.73 -7.44
N ARG A 61 -8.86 -3.00 -8.22
CA ARG A 61 -10.26 -3.37 -8.47
C ARG A 61 -10.37 -4.68 -9.25
N ALA A 62 -9.56 -4.88 -10.29
CA ALA A 62 -9.54 -6.11 -11.07
C ALA A 62 -9.07 -7.30 -10.20
N TYR A 63 -8.01 -7.11 -9.43
CA TYR A 63 -7.48 -8.12 -8.50
C TYR A 63 -8.54 -8.58 -7.48
N ARG A 64 -9.22 -7.63 -6.79
CA ARG A 64 -10.32 -7.96 -5.87
C ARG A 64 -11.51 -8.63 -6.59
N GLY A 65 -11.74 -8.26 -7.85
CA GLY A 65 -12.73 -8.91 -8.71
C GLY A 65 -12.41 -10.39 -8.94
N ALA A 66 -11.14 -10.72 -9.18
CA ALA A 66 -10.66 -12.09 -9.29
C ALA A 66 -10.82 -12.84 -7.96
N GLU A 67 -10.42 -12.23 -6.83
CA GLU A 67 -10.57 -12.85 -5.50
C GLU A 67 -12.03 -13.23 -5.22
N LYS A 68 -12.97 -12.31 -5.46
CA LYS A 68 -14.40 -12.55 -5.27
C LYS A 68 -14.92 -13.68 -6.16
N LYS A 69 -14.53 -13.69 -7.44
CA LYS A 69 -14.95 -14.74 -8.38
C LYS A 69 -14.40 -16.11 -8.00
N PHE A 70 -13.14 -16.16 -7.56
CA PHE A 70 -12.51 -17.39 -7.08
C PHE A 70 -13.23 -17.92 -5.83
N SER A 71 -13.52 -17.05 -4.84
CA SER A 71 -14.24 -17.45 -3.62
C SER A 71 -15.67 -17.92 -3.88
N GLU A 72 -16.32 -17.41 -4.93
CA GLU A 72 -17.65 -17.82 -5.36
C GLU A 72 -17.63 -19.06 -6.28
N ALA A 73 -16.47 -19.73 -6.44
CA ALA A 73 -16.28 -20.86 -7.36
C ALA A 73 -16.78 -20.58 -8.79
N ARG A 74 -16.64 -19.33 -9.26
CA ARG A 74 -16.95 -18.97 -10.65
C ARG A 74 -15.91 -19.60 -11.58
N SER A 75 -16.26 -19.71 -12.87
CA SER A 75 -15.36 -20.24 -13.91
C SER A 75 -13.97 -19.60 -13.83
N LEU A 76 -12.95 -20.45 -13.86
CA LEU A 76 -11.54 -20.04 -13.81
C LEU A 76 -11.18 -19.08 -14.94
N ASP A 77 -11.79 -19.21 -16.12
CA ASP A 77 -11.60 -18.24 -17.21
C ASP A 77 -12.00 -16.82 -16.82
N ARG A 78 -13.05 -16.66 -15.98
CA ARG A 78 -13.46 -15.34 -15.49
C ARG A 78 -12.49 -14.80 -14.45
N VAL A 79 -11.91 -15.67 -13.63
CA VAL A 79 -10.87 -15.31 -12.65
C VAL A 79 -9.62 -14.87 -13.39
N GLN A 80 -9.15 -15.68 -14.36
CA GLN A 80 -7.98 -15.40 -15.18
C GLN A 80 -8.10 -14.05 -15.89
N ARG A 81 -9.24 -13.76 -16.55
CA ARG A 81 -9.43 -12.46 -17.23
C ARG A 81 -9.30 -11.25 -16.30
N ASP A 82 -9.76 -11.36 -15.06
CA ASP A 82 -9.59 -10.29 -14.07
C ASP A 82 -8.13 -10.20 -13.60
N LEU A 83 -7.43 -11.32 -13.50
CA LEU A 83 -6.01 -11.37 -13.14
C LEU A 83 -5.11 -10.81 -14.24
N ASP A 84 -5.33 -11.17 -15.50
CA ASP A 84 -4.62 -10.61 -16.66
C ASP A 84 -4.78 -9.09 -16.69
N LYS A 85 -6.00 -8.61 -16.41
CA LYS A 85 -6.29 -7.17 -16.32
C LYS A 85 -5.57 -6.53 -15.13
N ALA A 86 -5.58 -7.19 -13.97
CA ALA A 86 -4.89 -6.70 -12.78
C ALA A 86 -3.39 -6.59 -13.00
N GLU A 87 -2.76 -7.65 -13.52
CA GLU A 87 -1.35 -7.70 -13.85
C GLU A 87 -0.96 -6.57 -14.80
N LYS A 88 -1.68 -6.44 -15.92
CA LYS A 88 -1.43 -5.38 -16.91
C LYS A 88 -1.48 -3.98 -16.30
N GLU A 89 -2.51 -3.69 -15.50
CA GLU A 89 -2.65 -2.37 -14.87
C GLU A 89 -1.63 -2.16 -13.74
N PHE A 90 -1.23 -3.20 -13.01
CA PHE A 90 -0.16 -3.08 -12.00
C PHE A 90 1.20 -2.80 -12.64
N ARG A 91 1.58 -3.50 -13.72
CA ARG A 91 2.80 -3.19 -14.48
C ARG A 91 2.78 -1.77 -15.05
N LYS A 92 1.61 -1.30 -15.49
CA LYS A 92 1.44 0.10 -15.91
C LYS A 92 1.62 1.07 -14.72
N ALA A 93 1.12 0.72 -13.54
CA ALA A 93 1.25 1.54 -12.34
C ALA A 93 2.72 1.63 -11.88
N GLU A 94 3.45 0.51 -11.89
CA GLU A 94 4.90 0.44 -11.66
C GLU A 94 5.65 1.42 -12.59
N TYR A 95 5.50 1.25 -13.90
CA TYR A 95 6.16 2.12 -14.88
C TYR A 95 5.79 3.60 -14.72
N THR A 96 4.51 3.89 -14.45
CA THR A 96 4.05 5.27 -14.28
C THR A 96 4.62 5.88 -12.99
N ALA A 97 4.72 5.09 -11.93
CA ALA A 97 5.32 5.49 -10.68
C ALA A 97 6.82 5.77 -10.83
N GLU A 98 7.58 4.93 -11.54
CA GLU A 98 8.98 5.21 -11.90
C GLU A 98 9.14 6.55 -12.63
N LEU A 99 8.28 6.79 -13.63
CA LEU A 99 8.30 8.07 -14.35
C LEU A 99 7.95 9.24 -13.43
N ALA A 100 7.01 9.07 -12.50
CA ALA A 100 6.64 10.10 -11.54
C ALA A 100 7.80 10.37 -10.55
N GLN A 101 8.51 9.35 -10.08
CA GLN A 101 9.69 9.48 -9.22
C GLN A 101 10.74 10.40 -9.86
N GLN A 102 10.97 10.25 -11.17
CA GLN A 102 11.91 11.09 -11.91
C GLN A 102 11.36 12.49 -12.18
N ASN A 103 10.13 12.58 -12.69
CA ASN A 103 9.56 13.83 -13.17
C ASN A 103 9.05 14.77 -12.07
N LEU A 104 8.69 14.21 -10.92
CA LEU A 104 8.11 14.90 -9.77
C LEU A 104 9.02 14.79 -8.52
N ALA A 105 10.30 14.44 -8.70
CA ALA A 105 11.27 14.22 -7.63
C ALA A 105 11.29 15.33 -6.56
N THR A 106 11.22 16.60 -6.99
CA THR A 106 11.27 17.76 -6.08
C THR A 106 10.09 17.79 -5.11
N VAL A 107 8.86 17.54 -5.57
CA VAL A 107 7.69 17.55 -4.68
C VAL A 107 7.65 16.33 -3.79
N ILE A 108 8.10 15.16 -4.29
CA ILE A 108 8.23 13.93 -3.50
C ILE A 108 9.21 14.16 -2.35
N LYS A 109 10.38 14.76 -2.63
CA LYS A 109 11.34 15.12 -1.60
C LYS A 109 10.76 16.11 -0.59
N ALA A 110 10.07 17.16 -1.06
CA ALA A 110 9.47 18.15 -0.15
C ALA A 110 8.39 17.54 0.76
N ARG A 111 7.60 16.58 0.25
CA ARG A 111 6.65 15.81 1.06
C ARG A 111 7.37 15.01 2.15
N ALA A 112 8.40 14.26 1.78
CA ALA A 112 9.18 13.46 2.72
C ALA A 112 9.84 14.33 3.81
N ASP A 113 10.48 15.44 3.41
CA ASP A 113 11.10 16.39 4.34
C ASP A 113 10.03 16.95 5.33
N ALA A 114 8.86 17.35 4.85
CA ALA A 114 7.75 17.83 5.70
C ALA A 114 7.17 16.72 6.62
N GLU A 115 7.17 15.47 6.16
CA GLU A 115 6.74 14.32 6.97
C GLU A 115 7.72 14.06 8.13
N THR A 116 9.03 14.23 7.93
CA THR A 116 10.05 14.03 8.97
C THR A 116 9.87 14.96 10.17
N VAL A 117 9.31 16.15 9.96
CA VAL A 117 9.01 17.14 11.00
C VAL A 117 7.54 17.11 11.43
N GLN A 118 6.84 16.00 11.15
CA GLN A 118 5.45 15.75 11.54
C GLN A 118 4.50 16.87 11.10
N ALA A 119 4.69 17.40 9.88
CA ALA A 119 3.91 18.54 9.43
C ALA A 119 2.40 18.27 9.30
N SER A 120 2.01 17.00 9.13
CA SER A 120 0.62 16.58 9.22
C SER A 120 -0.03 16.88 10.58
N GLN A 121 0.75 16.88 11.66
CA GLN A 121 0.30 17.18 13.02
C GLN A 121 0.41 18.67 13.34
N TYR A 122 1.56 19.29 13.09
CA TYR A 122 1.83 20.67 13.52
C TYR A 122 1.43 21.75 12.51
N SER A 123 1.20 21.39 11.26
CA SER A 123 0.78 22.31 10.18
C SER A 123 -0.29 21.65 9.29
N ALA A 124 -1.28 21.01 9.92
CA ALA A 124 -2.27 20.17 9.25
C ALA A 124 -2.97 20.84 8.05
N ARG A 125 -3.23 22.15 8.12
CA ARG A 125 -3.89 22.91 7.05
C ARG A 125 -3.00 23.02 5.81
N GLU A 126 -1.75 23.42 5.98
CA GLU A 126 -0.78 23.58 4.90
C GLU A 126 -0.41 22.21 4.33
N TRP A 127 -0.27 21.20 5.20
CA TRP A 127 -0.07 19.81 4.81
C TRP A 127 -1.21 19.31 3.93
N ALA A 128 -2.48 19.47 4.34
CA ALA A 128 -3.63 19.02 3.56
C ALA A 128 -3.71 19.71 2.18
N LYS A 129 -3.39 21.00 2.13
CA LYS A 129 -3.31 21.76 0.87
C LYS A 129 -2.19 21.23 -0.04
N ALA A 130 -1.02 20.94 0.53
CA ALA A 130 0.11 20.38 -0.19
C ALA A 130 -0.20 18.99 -0.75
N GLU A 131 -0.78 18.11 0.08
CA GLU A 131 -1.25 16.77 -0.28
C GLU A 131 -2.29 16.80 -1.42
N SER A 132 -3.24 17.73 -1.38
CA SER A 132 -4.20 17.90 -2.48
C SER A 132 -3.52 18.29 -3.79
N GLY A 133 -2.56 19.22 -3.73
CA GLY A 133 -1.78 19.62 -4.90
C GLY A 133 -0.90 18.49 -5.43
N PHE A 134 -0.30 17.71 -4.53
CA PHE A 134 0.50 16.54 -4.88
C PHE A 134 -0.34 15.50 -5.61
N ARG A 135 -1.48 15.08 -5.03
CA ARG A 135 -2.42 14.15 -5.70
C ARG A 135 -2.86 14.64 -7.09
N THR A 136 -3.09 15.94 -7.23
CA THR A 136 -3.44 16.54 -8.53
C THR A 136 -2.27 16.42 -9.51
N ALA A 137 -1.03 16.61 -9.04
CA ALA A 137 0.17 16.49 -9.86
C ALA A 137 0.39 15.06 -10.37
N VAL A 138 0.31 14.05 -9.49
CA VAL A 138 0.47 12.64 -9.89
C VAL A 138 -0.65 12.17 -10.81
N SER A 139 -1.93 12.44 -10.53
CA SER A 139 -3.03 12.07 -11.44
C SER A 139 -2.89 12.78 -12.82
N THR A 140 -2.50 14.06 -12.83
CA THR A 140 -2.21 14.78 -14.08
C THR A 140 -1.01 14.20 -14.84
N HIS A 141 -0.02 13.64 -14.13
CA HIS A 141 1.11 12.96 -14.73
C HIS A 141 0.70 11.64 -15.37
N GLU A 142 -0.16 10.86 -14.71
CA GLU A 142 -0.74 9.62 -15.27
C GLU A 142 -1.51 9.87 -16.58
N ASP A 143 -2.18 11.01 -16.69
CA ASP A 143 -2.88 11.45 -17.91
C ASP A 143 -1.92 11.86 -19.05
N GLY A 144 -0.61 11.78 -18.85
CA GLY A 144 0.40 12.21 -19.82
C GLY A 144 0.57 13.74 -19.91
N ARG A 145 -0.07 14.51 -19.02
CA ARG A 145 -0.05 15.98 -19.05
C ARG A 145 1.12 16.55 -18.24
N LEU A 146 2.35 16.15 -18.61
CA LEU A 146 3.57 16.43 -17.84
C LEU A 146 3.77 17.91 -17.48
N LYS A 147 3.54 18.84 -18.43
CA LYS A 147 3.70 20.27 -18.19
C LYS A 147 2.76 20.77 -17.09
N SER A 148 1.51 20.31 -17.08
CA SER A 148 0.53 20.66 -16.06
C SER A 148 0.85 19.98 -14.73
N ALA A 149 1.28 18.71 -14.76
CA ALA A 149 1.72 17.99 -13.58
C ALA A 149 2.86 18.72 -12.85
N LYS A 150 3.88 19.20 -13.59
CA LYS A 150 5.00 19.98 -13.03
C LYS A 150 4.53 21.28 -12.36
N ARG A 151 3.57 22.00 -12.95
CA ARG A 151 2.99 23.22 -12.33
C ARG A 151 2.26 22.93 -11.02
N TYR A 152 1.49 21.85 -10.97
CA TYR A 152 0.85 21.42 -9.73
C TYR A 152 1.89 20.98 -8.68
N ALA A 153 2.92 20.24 -9.10
CA ALA A 153 4.02 19.82 -8.24
C ALA A 153 4.81 20.99 -7.66
N GLU A 154 5.10 22.04 -8.44
CA GLU A 154 5.74 23.27 -7.95
C GLU A 154 4.89 23.96 -6.87
N THR A 155 3.57 24.03 -7.09
CA THR A 155 2.64 24.62 -6.12
C THR A 155 2.56 23.80 -4.84
N ALA A 156 2.47 22.47 -4.97
CA ALA A 156 2.49 21.54 -3.84
C ALA A 156 3.81 21.61 -3.07
N THR A 157 4.95 21.71 -3.77
CA THR A 157 6.28 21.88 -3.16
C THR A 157 6.31 23.11 -2.26
N LYS A 158 5.81 24.26 -2.73
CA LYS A 158 5.75 25.49 -1.91
C LYS A 158 4.92 25.29 -0.63
N ASN A 159 3.79 24.59 -0.73
CA ASN A 159 2.95 24.31 0.44
C ASN A 159 3.61 23.31 1.40
N PHE A 160 4.28 22.25 0.91
CA PHE A 160 5.03 21.33 1.77
C PHE A 160 6.16 22.04 2.52
N ARG A 161 6.93 22.90 1.83
CA ARG A 161 7.99 23.70 2.47
C ARG A 161 7.42 24.67 3.51
N ALA A 162 6.25 25.25 3.27
CA ALA A 162 5.57 26.09 4.27
C ALA A 162 5.10 25.28 5.48
N ALA A 163 4.58 24.07 5.27
CA ALA A 163 4.16 23.16 6.32
C ALA A 163 5.36 22.67 7.17
N GLU A 164 6.46 22.32 6.51
CA GLU A 164 7.74 21.96 7.12
C GLU A 164 8.23 23.09 8.03
N LEU A 165 8.34 24.32 7.50
CA LEU A 165 8.81 25.48 8.27
C LEU A 165 7.93 25.79 9.48
N THR A 166 6.61 25.69 9.33
CA THR A 166 5.66 25.95 10.42
C THR A 166 5.83 24.93 11.54
N SER A 167 6.03 23.66 11.18
CA SER A 167 6.21 22.55 12.12
C SER A 167 7.53 22.65 12.87
N ILE A 168 8.62 22.98 12.16
CA ILE A 168 9.93 23.25 12.77
C ILE A 168 9.82 24.37 13.82
N LYS A 169 9.13 25.48 13.49
CA LYS A 169 8.90 26.58 14.45
C LYS A 169 8.11 26.12 15.67
N ALA A 170 7.05 25.33 15.49
CA ALA A 170 6.25 24.82 16.59
C ALA A 170 7.06 23.90 17.52
N MET A 171 7.90 23.03 16.96
CA MET A 171 8.77 22.14 17.73
C MET A 171 9.80 22.92 18.55
N TYR A 172 10.52 23.87 17.95
CA TYR A 172 11.51 24.69 18.67
C TYR A 172 10.89 25.54 19.79
N LEU A 173 9.72 26.13 19.56
CA LEU A 173 9.03 26.92 20.59
C LEU A 173 8.61 26.05 21.78
N THR A 174 8.15 24.81 21.51
CA THR A 174 7.79 23.85 22.56
C THR A 174 9.01 23.42 23.37
N GLU A 175 10.12 23.07 22.70
CA GLU A 175 11.38 22.70 23.36
C GLU A 175 11.93 23.83 24.23
N THR A 176 11.94 25.05 23.70
CA THR A 176 12.40 26.25 24.41
C THR A 176 11.55 26.49 25.66
N GLY A 177 10.22 26.37 25.56
CA GLY A 177 9.32 26.48 26.69
C GLY A 177 9.61 25.44 27.78
N MET A 178 9.84 24.18 27.41
CA MET A 178 10.19 23.12 28.36
C MET A 178 11.53 23.40 29.07
N MET A 179 12.54 23.89 28.35
CA MET A 179 13.83 24.24 28.94
C MET A 179 13.72 25.39 29.94
N ILE A 180 12.94 26.43 29.61
CA ILE A 180 12.67 27.55 30.52
C ILE A 180 11.98 27.06 31.80
N GLU A 181 10.96 26.21 31.67
CA GLU A 181 10.26 25.65 32.84
C GLU A 181 11.16 24.75 33.70
N LYS A 182 12.05 23.98 33.07
CA LYS A 182 13.06 23.19 33.79
C LYS A 182 14.04 24.09 34.55
N ALA A 183 14.51 25.16 33.93
CA ALA A 183 15.41 26.13 34.56
C ALA A 183 14.75 26.84 35.76
N LYS A 184 13.48 27.25 35.62
CA LYS A 184 12.72 27.84 36.73
C LYS A 184 12.60 26.88 37.91
N LYS A 185 12.31 25.60 37.67
CA LYS A 185 12.23 24.58 38.72
C LYS A 185 13.58 24.33 39.40
N ALA A 186 14.68 24.37 38.65
CA ALA A 186 16.04 24.17 39.18
C ALA A 186 16.62 25.39 39.90
N GLY A 187 16.15 26.60 39.60
CA GLY A 187 16.55 27.84 40.28
C GLY A 187 15.63 28.25 41.44
N ALA A 188 14.53 27.53 41.67
CA ALA A 188 13.59 27.73 42.78
C ALA A 188 13.88 26.84 44.00
N THR A 189 15.05 26.19 44.03
CA THR A 189 15.63 25.43 45.16
C THR A 189 16.83 26.17 45.71
#